data_AF-A0A6I2R9E1-F1
#
_entry.id   AF-A0A6I2R9E1-F1
#
_cell.length_a   1.000
_cell.length_b   1.000
_cell.length_c   1.000
_cell.angle_alpha   90.00
_cell.angle_beta   90.00
_cell.angle_gamma   90.00
#
_symmetry.space_group_name_H-M   'P 1'
#
loop_
_entity.id
_entity.type
_entity.pdbx_description
1 polymer ?
#
loop_
_entity_poly.entity_id
_entity_poly.type
_entity_poly.pdbx_seq_one_letter_code
_entity_poly.pdbx_strand_id
1 'polypeptide(L)'
;MGVKKFPIKVGQEVFLCPAGNYTRMGKKPRPGVITKIARKYFYVDIDSAWGEAKFEIETFQYAGDDCNSSWILYPNEETYLEEKRRQEKLQAIREYFRNWAREVPSEIVNGVYELIRAEVEMDAN
;
A
#
# COMPACT_ATOMS: atom_id res chain seq x y z
N MET A 1 -8.96 1.49 -0.95
CA MET A 1 -7.79 2.12 -1.61
C MET A 1 -7.41 1.23 -2.78
N GLY A 2 -7.45 1.74 -4.00
CA GLY A 2 -7.04 0.96 -5.18
C GLY A 2 -5.52 0.85 -5.22
N VAL A 3 -5.00 -0.36 -5.47
CA VAL A 3 -3.58 -0.56 -5.74
C VAL A 3 -3.22 0.27 -6.98
N LYS A 4 -2.25 1.19 -6.88
CA LYS A 4 -1.76 1.91 -8.05
C LYS A 4 -1.10 0.90 -8.98
N LYS A 5 -1.67 0.73 -10.18
CA LYS A 5 -1.07 -0.12 -11.22
C LYS A 5 0.23 0.50 -11.70
N PHE A 6 1.17 -0.37 -12.05
CA PHE A 6 2.44 0.00 -12.64
C PHE A 6 2.80 -1.01 -13.74
N PRO A 7 3.68 -0.66 -14.69
CA PRO A 7 4.14 -1.60 -15.71
C PRO A 7 4.82 -2.82 -15.05
N ILE A 8 4.47 -4.02 -15.50
CA ILE A 8 5.05 -5.28 -15.01
C ILE A 8 5.92 -5.93 -16.09
N LYS A 9 7.09 -6.42 -15.67
CA LYS A 9 8.03 -7.17 -16.53
C LYS A 9 8.63 -8.34 -15.76
N VAL A 10 8.87 -9.46 -16.44
CA VAL A 10 9.63 -10.58 -15.84
C VAL A 10 11.05 -10.12 -15.47
N GLY A 11 11.50 -10.49 -14.28
CA GLY A 11 12.76 -10.05 -13.67
C GLY A 11 12.68 -8.71 -12.93
N GLN A 12 11.51 -8.07 -12.90
CA GLN A 12 11.32 -6.82 -12.15
C GLN A 12 11.24 -7.09 -10.65
N GLU A 13 12.05 -6.36 -9.89
CA GLU A 13 11.92 -6.30 -8.43
C GLU A 13 10.68 -5.50 -8.04
N VAL A 14 9.96 -6.02 -7.05
CA VAL A 14 8.74 -5.45 -6.49
C VAL A 14 8.78 -5.59 -4.98
N PHE A 15 7.89 -4.88 -4.29
CA PHE A 15 7.82 -4.93 -2.84
C PHE A 15 6.44 -5.39 -2.38
N LEU A 16 6.40 -6.35 -1.46
CA LEU A 16 5.17 -6.96 -0.97
C LEU A 16 4.96 -6.61 0.49
N CYS A 17 3.76 -6.09 0.80
CA CYS A 17 3.32 -5.83 2.16
C CYS A 17 2.25 -6.87 2.57
N PRO A 18 2.38 -7.52 3.74
CA PRO A 18 1.38 -8.47 4.20
C PRO A 18 0.10 -7.76 4.62
N ALA A 19 -1.04 -8.34 4.25
CA ALA A 19 -2.37 -7.89 4.61
C ALA A 19 -3.22 -9.05 5.15
N GLY A 20 -4.32 -8.70 5.82
CA GLY A 20 -5.23 -9.67 6.44
C GLY A 20 -4.53 -10.53 7.49
N ASN A 21 -4.69 -11.84 7.38
CA ASN A 21 -4.12 -12.83 8.29
C ASN A 21 -2.60 -12.85 8.25
N TYR A 22 -1.94 -12.54 7.13
CA TYR A 22 -0.48 -12.45 7.11
C TYR A 22 0.05 -11.39 8.07
N THR A 23 -0.65 -10.26 8.21
CA THR A 23 -0.31 -9.24 9.21
C THR A 23 -0.46 -9.80 10.64
N ARG A 24 -1.56 -10.52 10.91
CA ARG A 24 -1.82 -11.14 12.23
C ARG A 24 -0.81 -12.24 12.58
N MET A 25 -0.29 -12.94 11.58
CA MET A 25 0.76 -13.95 11.73
C MET A 25 2.17 -13.35 11.87
N GLY A 26 2.30 -12.02 11.92
CA GLY A 26 3.59 -11.35 12.07
C GLY A 26 4.49 -11.45 10.84
N LYS A 27 3.93 -11.72 9.64
CA LYS A 27 4.71 -11.62 8.41
C LYS A 27 5.21 -10.18 8.25
N LYS A 28 6.41 -10.05 7.73
CA LYS A 28 7.03 -8.75 7.43
C LYS A 28 6.95 -8.46 5.94
N PRO A 29 6.87 -7.16 5.57
CA PRO A 29 7.08 -6.74 4.20
C PRO A 29 8.43 -7.24 3.66
N ARG A 30 8.50 -7.52 2.36
CA ARG A 30 9.66 -8.14 1.73
C ARG A 30 9.77 -7.79 0.25
N PRO A 31 10.99 -7.80 -0.31
CA PRO A 31 11.15 -7.76 -1.75
C PRO A 31 10.65 -9.06 -2.39
N GLY A 32 10.35 -8.99 -3.68
CA GLY A 32 10.06 -10.13 -4.52
C GLY A 32 10.41 -9.83 -5.98
N VAL A 33 10.44 -10.86 -6.81
CA VAL A 33 10.79 -10.75 -8.23
C VAL A 33 9.67 -11.33 -9.08
N ILE A 34 9.20 -10.59 -10.09
CA ILE A 34 8.21 -11.10 -11.04
C ILE A 34 8.86 -12.19 -11.88
N THR A 35 8.40 -13.43 -11.75
CA THR A 35 8.97 -14.59 -12.46
C THR A 35 8.22 -14.94 -13.73
N LYS A 36 6.90 -14.72 -13.74
CA LYS A 36 6.03 -15.13 -14.85
C LYS A 36 4.85 -14.18 -15.03
N ILE A 37 4.52 -13.90 -16.28
CA ILE A 37 3.32 -13.17 -16.69
C ILE A 37 2.51 -14.07 -17.63
N ALA A 38 1.28 -14.39 -17.25
CA ALA A 38 0.32 -15.17 -18.01
C ALA A 38 -0.81 -14.27 -18.53
N ARG A 39 -1.88 -14.85 -19.09
CA ARG A 39 -3.00 -14.06 -19.65
C ARG A 39 -3.78 -13.27 -18.59
N LYS A 40 -4.10 -13.90 -17.46
CA LYS A 40 -4.92 -13.32 -16.38
C LYS A 40 -4.13 -12.96 -15.13
N TYR A 41 -2.95 -13.57 -14.98
CA TYR A 41 -2.19 -13.53 -13.73
C TYR A 41 -0.72 -13.29 -13.97
N PHE A 42 -0.05 -12.75 -12.98
CA PHE A 42 1.40 -12.75 -12.88
C PHE A 42 1.83 -13.32 -11.52
N TYR A 43 3.08 -13.78 -11.47
CA TYR A 43 3.64 -14.50 -10.34
C TYR A 43 4.88 -13.80 -9.84
N VAL A 44 5.02 -13.75 -8.53
CA VAL A 44 6.11 -13.08 -7.83
C VAL A 44 6.77 -14.08 -6.90
N ASP A 45 8.04 -14.35 -7.13
CA ASP A 45 8.85 -15.11 -6.19
C ASP A 45 9.20 -14.23 -4.99
N ILE A 46 9.02 -14.80 -3.79
CA ILE A 46 9.19 -14.14 -2.50
C ILE A 46 9.98 -15.02 -1.53
N ASP A 47 10.76 -15.97 -2.08
CA ASP A 47 11.52 -16.98 -1.34
C ASP A 47 10.62 -17.70 -0.32
N SER A 48 9.50 -18.22 -0.83
CA SER A 48 8.48 -18.90 -0.03
C SER A 48 8.50 -20.39 -0.30
N ALA A 49 8.58 -21.19 0.78
CA ALA A 49 8.44 -22.64 0.72
C ALA A 49 7.10 -23.12 0.13
N TRP A 50 6.10 -22.24 0.09
CA TRP A 50 4.74 -22.52 -0.40
C TRP A 50 4.54 -22.13 -1.87
N GLY A 51 5.60 -21.72 -2.55
CA GLY A 51 5.56 -21.29 -3.95
C GLY A 51 5.37 -19.78 -4.14
N GLU A 52 5.21 -19.39 -5.41
CA GLU A 52 5.13 -18.00 -5.86
C GLU A 52 3.80 -17.34 -5.46
N ALA A 53 3.86 -16.06 -5.13
CA ALA A 53 2.67 -15.25 -4.90
C ALA A 53 2.00 -14.91 -6.24
N LYS A 54 0.72 -15.25 -6.37
CA LYS A 54 -0.07 -15.05 -7.59
C LYS A 54 -0.92 -13.79 -7.50
N PHE A 55 -0.94 -12.99 -8.56
CA PHE A 55 -1.68 -11.73 -8.64
C PHE A 55 -2.47 -11.62 -9.95
N GLU A 56 -3.63 -10.98 -9.90
CA GLU A 56 -4.42 -10.63 -11.10
C GLU A 56 -3.80 -9.46 -11.87
N ILE A 57 -3.65 -9.59 -13.18
CA ILE A 57 -3.09 -8.51 -14.02
C ILE A 57 -4.01 -7.28 -14.05
N GLU A 58 -5.32 -7.49 -13.99
CA GLU A 58 -6.28 -6.39 -14.11
C GLU A 58 -6.48 -5.62 -12.82
N THR A 59 -6.21 -6.20 -11.65
CA THR A 59 -6.55 -5.57 -10.36
C THR A 59 -5.34 -5.47 -9.42
N PHE A 60 -4.27 -6.21 -9.72
CA PHE A 60 -3.09 -6.42 -8.86
C PHE A 60 -3.47 -6.99 -7.49
N GLN A 61 -4.66 -7.60 -7.39
CA GLN A 61 -5.10 -8.29 -6.19
C GLN A 61 -4.41 -9.65 -6.10
N TYR A 62 -4.04 -10.01 -4.87
CA TYR A 62 -3.53 -11.32 -4.56
C TYR A 62 -4.61 -12.37 -4.82
N ALA A 63 -4.28 -13.37 -5.63
CA ALA A 63 -5.17 -14.45 -6.05
C ALA A 63 -4.72 -15.80 -5.47
N GLY A 64 -4.51 -15.83 -4.14
CA GLY A 64 -4.21 -17.05 -3.40
C GLY A 64 -5.47 -17.73 -2.86
N ASP A 65 -5.31 -18.98 -2.44
CA ASP A 65 -6.42 -19.86 -2.04
C ASP A 65 -6.91 -19.61 -0.60
N ASP A 66 -6.17 -18.85 0.21
CA ASP A 66 -6.60 -18.46 1.57
C ASP A 66 -7.38 -17.14 1.50
N CYS A 67 -8.69 -17.21 1.71
CA CYS A 67 -9.61 -16.08 1.62
C CYS A 67 -9.29 -14.90 2.55
N ASN A 68 -8.40 -15.07 3.55
CA ASN A 68 -8.07 -14.00 4.50
C ASN A 68 -6.58 -13.65 4.56
N SER A 69 -5.71 -14.37 3.86
CA SER A 69 -4.28 -14.06 3.80
C SER A 69 -3.95 -13.41 2.47
N SER A 70 -3.36 -12.21 2.48
CA SER A 70 -3.08 -11.50 1.23
C SER A 70 -1.78 -10.71 1.25
N TRP A 71 -1.27 -10.46 0.05
CA TRP A 71 -0.16 -9.54 -0.18
C TRP A 71 -0.69 -8.32 -0.94
N ILE A 72 -0.23 -7.13 -0.53
CA ILE A 72 -0.39 -5.89 -1.28
C ILE A 72 0.92 -5.64 -2.02
N LEU A 73 0.81 -5.40 -3.33
CA LEU A 73 1.97 -5.20 -4.19
C LEU A 73 2.28 -3.71 -4.39
N TYR A 74 3.56 -3.37 -4.28
CA TYR A 74 4.11 -2.05 -4.56
C TYR A 74 5.20 -2.17 -5.63
N PRO A 75 5.39 -1.13 -6.46
CA PRO A 75 6.42 -1.14 -7.50
C PRO A 75 7.83 -1.21 -6.93
N ASN A 76 8.06 -0.65 -5.75
CA ASN A 76 9.34 -0.67 -5.03
C ASN A 76 9.12 -0.40 -3.53
N GLU A 77 10.20 -0.52 -2.75
CA GLU A 77 10.19 -0.26 -1.30
C GLU A 77 9.87 1.21 -0.97
N GLU A 78 10.37 2.15 -1.75
CA GLU A 78 10.17 3.59 -1.52
C GLU A 78 8.69 3.97 -1.53
N THR A 79 7.95 3.46 -2.51
CA THR A 79 6.50 3.69 -2.64
C THR A 79 5.74 3.12 -1.44
N TYR A 80 6.17 1.95 -0.95
CA TYR A 80 5.62 1.37 0.27
C TYR A 80 5.92 2.24 1.50
N LEU A 81 7.14 2.75 1.66
CA LEU A 81 7.53 3.60 2.78
C LEU A 81 6.82 4.95 2.78
N GLU A 82 6.58 5.53 1.60
CA GLU A 82 5.79 6.75 1.46
C GLU A 82 4.33 6.52 1.90
N GLU A 83 3.70 5.45 1.41
CA GLU A 83 2.34 5.08 1.78
C GLU A 83 2.22 4.76 3.28
N LYS A 84 3.21 4.07 3.85
CA LYS A 84 3.27 3.79 5.29
C LYS A 84 3.35 5.09 6.10
N ARG A 85 4.25 6.01 5.74
CA ARG A 85 4.36 7.33 6.39
C ARG A 85 3.05 8.10 6.30
N ARG A 86 2.38 8.05 5.15
CA ARG A 86 1.05 8.67 4.95
C ARG A 86 0.00 8.06 5.87
N GLN A 87 -0.02 6.74 6.02
CA GLN A 87 -0.94 6.04 6.92
C GLN A 87 -0.65 6.36 8.39
N GLU A 88 0.60 6.41 8.81
CA GLU A 88 1.01 6.79 10.16
C GLU A 88 0.58 8.22 10.50
N LYS A 89 0.79 9.17 9.57
CA LYS A 89 0.31 10.56 9.72
C LYS A 89 -1.22 10.60 9.85
N LEU A 90 -1.95 9.90 8.99
CA LEU A 90 -3.41 9.83 9.07
C LEU A 90 -3.90 9.19 10.36
N GLN A 91 -3.21 8.16 10.85
CA GLN A 91 -3.53 7.49 12.10
C GLN A 91 -3.31 8.43 13.29
N ALA A 92 -2.20 9.17 13.34
CA ALA A 92 -1.95 10.17 14.37
C ALA A 92 -3.03 11.26 14.40
N ILE A 93 -3.44 11.75 13.22
CA ILE A 93 -4.55 12.70 13.10
C ILE A 93 -5.84 12.08 13.65
N ARG A 94 -6.19 10.86 13.24
CA ARG A 94 -7.38 10.15 13.73
C ARG A 94 -7.37 9.93 15.24
N GLU A 95 -6.23 9.57 15.81
CA GLU A 95 -6.05 9.37 17.25
C GLU A 95 -6.21 10.67 18.02
N TYR A 96 -5.65 11.77 17.52
CA TYR A 96 -5.85 13.10 18.09
C TYR A 96 -7.34 13.45 18.17
N PHE A 97 -8.08 13.35 17.06
CA PHE A 97 -9.52 13.63 17.06
C PHE A 97 -10.31 12.63 17.92
N ARG A 98 -9.98 11.34 17.88
CA ARG A 98 -10.66 10.30 18.69
C ARG A 98 -10.51 10.54 20.20
N ASN A 99 -9.36 11.02 20.64
CA ASN A 99 -9.05 11.16 22.06
C ASN A 99 -9.37 12.55 22.61
N TRP A 100 -9.36 13.60 21.79
CA TRP A 100 -9.39 15.00 22.27
C TRP A 100 -10.46 15.90 21.66
N ALA A 101 -11.11 15.51 20.55
CA ALA A 101 -12.10 16.38 19.93
C ALA A 101 -13.52 15.95 20.31
N ARG A 102 -14.16 16.74 21.18
CA ARG A 102 -15.63 16.70 21.33
C ARG A 102 -16.35 17.33 20.14
N GLU A 103 -15.70 18.18 19.36
CA GLU A 103 -16.09 18.66 18.03
C GLU A 103 -15.00 19.64 17.56
N VAL A 104 -14.35 19.40 16.42
CA VAL A 104 -13.53 20.42 15.78
C VAL A 104 -14.36 21.03 14.64
N PRO A 105 -14.67 22.33 14.68
CA PRO A 105 -15.45 22.99 13.64
C PRO A 105 -14.83 22.79 12.26
N SER A 106 -15.68 22.50 11.27
CA SER A 106 -15.25 22.27 9.89
C SER A 106 -14.50 23.45 9.28
N GLU A 107 -14.75 24.69 9.73
CA GLU A 107 -14.01 25.86 9.23
C GLU A 107 -12.51 25.80 9.58
N ILE A 108 -12.16 25.28 10.75
CA ILE A 108 -10.75 25.15 11.17
C ILE A 108 -10.03 24.09 10.34
N VAL A 109 -10.70 22.95 10.10
CA VAL A 109 -10.13 21.86 9.28
C VAL A 109 -9.95 22.31 7.83
N ASN A 110 -10.94 23.01 7.27
CA ASN A 110 -10.86 23.53 5.91
C ASN A 110 -9.79 24.62 5.79
N GLY A 111 -9.67 25.52 6.77
CA GLY A 111 -8.62 26.54 6.78
C GLY A 111 -7.20 25.95 6.82
N VAL A 112 -6.97 24.92 7.63
CA VAL A 112 -5.68 24.21 7.66
C VAL A 112 -5.42 23.49 6.33
N TYR A 113 -6.45 22.89 5.72
CA TYR A 113 -6.33 22.22 4.43
C TYR A 113 -5.95 23.20 3.31
N GLU A 114 -6.57 24.38 3.25
CA GLU A 114 -6.26 25.39 2.24
C GLU A 114 -4.85 25.96 2.38
N LEU A 115 -4.39 26.19 3.62
CA LEU A 115 -3.02 26.62 3.89
C LEU A 115 -1.99 25.60 3.39
N ILE A 116 -2.19 24.31 3.72
CA ILE A 116 -1.28 23.23 3.27
C ILE A 116 -1.32 23.10 1.75
N ARG A 117 -2.50 23.20 1.12
CA ARG A 117 -2.63 23.12 -0.34
C ARG A 117 -1.88 24.27 -1.02
N ALA A 118 -2.05 25.50 -0.54
CA ALA A 118 -1.40 26.67 -1.10
C ALA A 118 0.14 26.56 -1.00
N GLU A 119 0.66 26.05 0.11
CA GLU A 119 2.10 25.85 0.30
C GLU A 119 2.69 24.81 -0.68
N VAL A 120 1.97 23.70 -0.90
CA VAL A 120 2.37 22.67 -1.89
C VAL A 120 2.35 23.20 -3.33
N GLU A 121 1.42 24.11 -3.65
CA GLU A 121 1.34 24.74 -4.98
C GLU A 121 2.45 25.78 -5.20
N MET A 122 2.96 26.41 -4.15
CA MET A 122 4.09 27.35 -4.24
C MET A 122 5.44 26.63 -4.39
N ASP A 123 5.62 25.45 -3.77
CA ASP A 123 6.86 24.66 -3.85
C ASP A 123 7.02 23.89 -5.18
N ALA A 124 5.96 23.82 -5.99
CA ALA A 124 5.96 23.18 -7.31
C ALA A 124 6.30 24.15 -8.47
N ASN A 125 6.61 25.40 -8.16
CA ASN A 125 6.90 26.50 -9.09
C ASN A 125 8.34 27.01 -8.93
#